data_AF-A0A7U9WT11-F1
#
_entry.id   AF-A0A7U9WT11-F1
#
_cell.length_a   1.000
_cell.length_b   1.000
_cell.length_c   1.000
_cell.angle_alpha   90.00
_cell.angle_beta   90.00
_cell.angle_gamma   90.00
#
_symmetry.space_group_name_H-M   'P 1'
#
loop_
_entity.id
_entity.type
_entity.pdbx_description
1 polymer ?
#
loop_
_entity_poly.entity_id
_entity_poly.type
_entity_poly.pdbx_seq_one_letter_code
_entity_poly.pdbx_strand_id
1 'polypeptide(L)'
;MQNCQDNYSTTFSSYEAMYDYHEEQTKNSQWITCRVDELQIEPLDASSPLYGNLSAFAPGTSLDAVEDTASNLGLAMHVGGNLYPLRMTAYKSLLDRAKIGGTALPKLSRNVLAEVLNECLKLYSSSALLLIRDEKVSAVHSGDSVDYSVLPINELLGTLKAKLDGRFPGNEYESGYCDHSLVSASWKMPDQKEDLLGAYTKLLASQGKTTMADKLMPGIRFITSDTGIASAKVSALLVGGQHPIHIGGCIAVDHRHQKKVSDFDLALDQLFAQFGDSIAKLQKLLEVHLDYPVNAMTRICKKLSLPKKAAVEAIAMFEMAYGGGTATAHDVFLAMQEIPFILKTENTPESKLLVVEENMARALTFKWSDYDLAKAVSY
;
A
#
# COMPACT_ATOMS: atom_id res chain seq x y z
N MET A 1 -21.51 4.36 1.35
CA MET A 1 -21.21 2.93 1.13
C MET A 1 -21.14 2.27 2.50
N GLN A 2 -21.65 1.05 2.61
CA GLN A 2 -21.59 0.30 3.87
C GLN A 2 -20.24 -0.40 3.99
N ASN A 3 -19.73 -0.59 5.21
CA ASN A 3 -18.43 -1.22 5.44
C ASN A 3 -18.35 -2.68 4.94
N CYS A 4 -19.48 -3.35 4.69
CA CYS A 4 -19.45 -4.70 4.14
C CYS A 4 -19.08 -4.70 2.63
N GLN A 5 -19.28 -3.61 1.89
CA GLN A 5 -19.13 -3.58 0.43
C GLN A 5 -17.66 -3.64 -0.01
N ASP A 6 -17.34 -4.42 -1.04
CA ASP A 6 -15.93 -4.64 -1.45
C ASP A 6 -15.24 -3.38 -1.98
N ASN A 7 -16.00 -2.37 -2.40
CA ASN A 7 -15.50 -1.07 -2.85
C ASN A 7 -15.48 0.01 -1.76
N TYR A 8 -15.78 -0.34 -0.51
CA TYR A 8 -15.76 0.62 0.60
C TYR A 8 -14.36 1.20 0.80
N SER A 9 -14.32 2.52 0.96
CA SER A 9 -13.15 3.24 1.44
C SER A 9 -13.59 4.46 2.23
N THR A 10 -12.71 4.94 3.10
CA THR A 10 -12.93 6.13 3.92
C THR A 10 -11.64 6.92 4.08
N THR A 11 -11.78 8.21 4.40
CA THR A 11 -10.66 9.12 4.68
C THR A 11 -10.84 9.76 6.04
N PHE A 12 -9.72 10.16 6.63
CA PHE A 12 -9.67 10.75 7.97
C PHE A 12 -8.91 12.07 7.93
N SER A 13 -9.54 13.15 8.35
CA SER A 13 -8.91 14.47 8.47
C SER A 13 -8.25 14.71 9.83
N SER A 14 -8.50 13.85 10.82
CA SER A 14 -7.83 13.89 12.13
C SER A 14 -7.30 12.52 12.52
N TYR A 15 -6.27 12.54 13.36
CA TYR A 15 -5.65 11.33 13.91
C TYR A 15 -6.63 10.56 14.81
N GLU A 16 -7.37 11.27 15.65
CA GLU A 16 -8.31 10.70 16.61
C GLU A 16 -9.40 9.90 15.90
N ALA A 17 -9.98 10.46 14.83
CA ALA A 17 -11.01 9.76 14.05
C ALA A 17 -10.47 8.47 13.40
N MET A 18 -9.22 8.50 12.93
CA MET A 18 -8.58 7.31 12.36
C MET A 18 -8.27 6.26 13.43
N TYR A 19 -7.74 6.70 14.57
CA TYR A 19 -7.42 5.83 15.69
C TYR A 19 -8.67 5.15 16.23
N ASP A 20 -9.72 5.91 16.52
CA ASP A 20 -11.00 5.41 17.05
C ASP A 20 -11.64 4.42 16.08
N TYR A 21 -11.60 4.71 14.77
CA TYR A 21 -12.09 3.80 13.74
C TYR A 21 -11.38 2.44 13.78
N HIS A 22 -10.04 2.43 13.89
CA HIS A 22 -9.28 1.18 13.95
C HIS A 22 -9.36 0.49 15.31
N GLU A 23 -9.61 1.24 16.39
CA GLU A 23 -9.90 0.67 17.71
C GLU A 23 -11.25 -0.08 17.68
N GLU A 24 -12.29 0.52 17.11
CA GLU A 24 -13.59 -0.12 16.92
C GLU A 24 -13.49 -1.32 15.97
N GLN A 25 -12.78 -1.17 14.85
CA GLN A 25 -12.55 -2.27 13.91
C GLN A 25 -11.85 -3.45 14.59
N THR A 26 -10.87 -3.19 15.46
CA THR A 26 -10.16 -4.24 16.21
C THR A 26 -11.10 -4.97 17.18
N LYS A 27 -11.99 -4.25 17.86
CA LYS A 27 -13.00 -4.83 18.77
C LYS A 27 -14.01 -5.71 18.01
N ASN A 28 -14.39 -5.31 16.80
CA ASN A 28 -15.40 -5.99 16.00
C ASN A 28 -14.84 -7.07 15.06
N SER A 29 -13.52 -7.11 14.85
CA SER A 29 -12.87 -8.13 14.03
C SER A 29 -12.71 -9.43 14.80
N GLN A 30 -12.83 -10.56 14.10
CA GLN A 30 -12.60 -11.88 14.67
C GLN A 30 -11.44 -12.56 13.95
N TRP A 31 -10.49 -13.05 14.75
CA TRP A 31 -9.39 -13.87 14.29
C TRP A 31 -9.64 -15.31 14.70
N ILE A 32 -9.90 -16.20 13.73
CA ILE A 32 -10.29 -17.59 13.97
C ILE A 32 -9.23 -18.52 13.42
N THR A 33 -8.78 -19.47 14.24
CA THR A 33 -7.87 -20.54 13.79
C THR A 33 -8.65 -21.81 13.49
N CYS A 34 -8.41 -22.41 12.34
CA CYS A 34 -8.95 -23.73 11.97
C CYS A 34 -7.96 -24.48 11.08
N ARG A 35 -8.24 -25.74 10.74
CA ARG A 35 -7.43 -26.45 9.75
C ARG A 35 -7.86 -26.10 8.33
N VAL A 36 -6.91 -26.14 7.40
CA VAL A 36 -7.19 -25.88 5.98
C VAL A 36 -8.16 -26.92 5.40
N ASP A 37 -8.04 -28.20 5.77
CA ASP A 37 -8.91 -29.29 5.32
C ASP A 37 -10.31 -29.30 5.96
N GLU A 38 -10.56 -28.42 6.93
CA GLU A 38 -11.89 -28.18 7.52
C GLU A 38 -12.65 -27.03 6.82
N LEU A 39 -11.97 -26.27 5.96
CA LEU A 39 -12.59 -25.18 5.21
C LEU A 39 -13.47 -25.74 4.10
N GLN A 40 -14.71 -25.26 4.04
CA GLN A 40 -15.65 -25.57 2.97
C GLN A 40 -16.13 -24.28 2.30
N ILE A 41 -16.04 -24.27 0.97
CA ILE A 41 -16.42 -23.16 0.10
C ILE A 41 -17.73 -23.49 -0.58
N GLU A 42 -18.65 -22.54 -0.55
CA GLU A 42 -19.92 -22.61 -1.25
C GLU A 42 -19.99 -21.56 -2.37
N PRO A 43 -20.62 -21.86 -3.51
CA PRO A 43 -20.90 -20.87 -4.54
C PRO A 43 -21.93 -19.86 -4.04
N LEU A 44 -21.68 -18.58 -4.29
CA LEU A 44 -22.58 -17.48 -3.93
C LEU A 44 -22.71 -16.50 -5.09
N ASP A 45 -23.05 -16.96 -6.29
CA ASP A 45 -23.53 -16.07 -7.36
C ASP A 45 -25.06 -15.92 -7.30
N ALA A 46 -25.63 -15.08 -8.18
CA ALA A 46 -27.07 -14.85 -8.25
C ALA A 46 -27.90 -16.11 -8.57
N SER A 47 -27.28 -17.22 -9.00
CA SER A 47 -27.95 -18.50 -9.23
C SER A 47 -27.88 -19.45 -8.03
N SER A 48 -27.09 -19.10 -7.00
CA SER A 48 -26.94 -19.89 -5.79
C SER A 48 -28.23 -19.92 -4.96
N PRO A 49 -28.61 -21.06 -4.36
CA PRO A 49 -29.72 -21.11 -3.41
C PRO A 49 -29.45 -20.32 -2.11
N LEU A 50 -28.19 -19.94 -1.87
CA LEU A 50 -27.80 -19.07 -0.77
C LEU A 50 -28.09 -17.60 -1.05
N TYR A 51 -28.21 -17.22 -2.33
CA TYR A 51 -28.51 -15.85 -2.71
C TYR A 51 -29.92 -15.46 -2.23
N GLY A 52 -30.00 -14.42 -1.40
CA GLY A 52 -31.25 -13.99 -0.75
C GLY A 52 -31.69 -14.84 0.45
N ASN A 53 -30.99 -15.93 0.79
CA ASN A 53 -31.28 -16.73 1.98
C ASN A 53 -30.42 -16.27 3.17
N LEU A 54 -30.78 -15.13 3.76
CA LEU A 54 -30.02 -14.55 4.88
C LEU A 54 -29.94 -15.47 6.11
N SER A 55 -30.95 -16.33 6.31
CA SER A 55 -30.99 -17.27 7.43
C SER A 55 -29.92 -18.37 7.38
N ALA A 56 -29.30 -18.59 6.22
CA ALA A 56 -28.19 -19.52 6.06
C ALA A 56 -26.85 -18.95 6.56
N PHE A 57 -26.75 -17.62 6.71
CA PHE A 57 -25.51 -16.93 7.08
C PHE A 57 -25.39 -16.69 8.58
N ALA A 58 -24.16 -16.41 9.01
CA ALA A 58 -23.85 -16.09 10.39
C ALA A 58 -24.68 -14.90 10.91
N PRO A 59 -25.09 -14.91 12.19
CA PRO A 59 -25.76 -13.76 12.80
C PRO A 59 -24.95 -12.47 12.61
N GLY A 60 -25.63 -11.41 12.18
CA GLY A 60 -25.01 -10.12 11.87
C GLY A 60 -24.62 -9.94 10.40
N THR A 61 -24.68 -10.98 9.58
CA THR A 61 -24.55 -10.83 8.11
C THR A 61 -25.79 -10.13 7.57
N SER A 62 -25.58 -9.06 6.79
CA SER A 62 -26.61 -8.29 6.11
C SER A 62 -26.90 -8.83 4.70
N LEU A 63 -28.06 -8.46 4.15
CA LEU A 63 -28.38 -8.73 2.75
C LEU A 63 -27.37 -8.03 1.82
N ASP A 64 -26.97 -6.81 2.16
CA ASP A 64 -25.98 -6.03 1.40
C ASP A 64 -24.63 -6.77 1.29
N ALA A 65 -24.16 -7.42 2.36
CA ALA A 65 -22.92 -8.21 2.33
C ALA A 65 -23.02 -9.42 1.38
N VAL A 66 -24.18 -10.07 1.36
CA VAL A 66 -24.46 -11.22 0.49
C VAL A 66 -24.55 -10.79 -0.98
N GLU A 67 -25.32 -9.75 -1.28
CA GLU A 67 -25.51 -9.22 -2.64
C GLU A 67 -24.22 -8.64 -3.23
N ASP A 68 -23.44 -7.92 -2.43
CA ASP A 68 -22.13 -7.42 -2.83
C ASP A 68 -21.17 -8.57 -3.13
N THR A 69 -21.14 -9.61 -2.28
CA THR A 69 -20.28 -10.77 -2.54
C THR A 69 -20.69 -11.49 -3.83
N ALA A 70 -21.98 -11.64 -4.09
CA ALA A 70 -22.48 -12.27 -5.29
C ALA A 70 -22.19 -11.50 -6.57
N SER A 71 -22.08 -10.17 -6.47
CA SER A 71 -21.69 -9.29 -7.57
C SER A 71 -20.17 -9.23 -7.78
N ASN A 72 -19.39 -9.70 -6.80
CA ASN A 72 -17.92 -9.67 -6.80
C ASN A 72 -17.33 -11.09 -6.83
N LEU A 73 -16.78 -11.59 -5.72
CA LEU A 73 -16.06 -12.87 -5.69
C LEU A 73 -16.98 -14.08 -5.95
N GLY A 74 -18.22 -13.99 -5.49
CA GLY A 74 -19.26 -14.99 -5.66
C GLY A 74 -19.03 -16.29 -4.90
N LEU A 75 -18.39 -16.22 -3.72
CA LEU A 75 -18.09 -17.37 -2.87
C LEU A 75 -18.48 -17.08 -1.41
N ALA A 76 -18.84 -18.12 -0.67
CA ALA A 76 -19.02 -18.11 0.77
C ALA A 76 -18.19 -19.22 1.42
N MET A 77 -17.92 -19.10 2.72
CA MET A 77 -17.08 -20.03 3.46
C MET A 77 -17.74 -20.44 4.77
N HIS A 78 -17.73 -21.74 5.05
CA HIS A 78 -18.06 -22.26 6.37
C HIS A 78 -16.90 -22.05 7.33
N VAL A 79 -17.17 -21.39 8.46
CA VAL A 79 -16.22 -21.13 9.54
C VAL A 79 -16.91 -21.40 10.87
N GLY A 80 -16.41 -22.39 11.63
CA GLY A 80 -16.93 -22.68 12.97
C GLY A 80 -18.42 -23.00 13.03
N GLY A 81 -18.97 -23.63 11.98
CA GLY A 81 -20.39 -23.98 11.88
C GLY A 81 -21.30 -22.88 11.33
N ASN A 82 -20.78 -21.67 11.09
CA ASN A 82 -21.51 -20.58 10.44
C ASN A 82 -21.04 -20.39 9.00
N LEU A 83 -21.87 -19.78 8.16
CA LEU A 83 -21.53 -19.42 6.78
C LEU A 83 -21.30 -17.91 6.68
N TYR A 84 -20.21 -17.51 6.04
CA TYR A 84 -19.86 -16.11 5.82
C TYR A 84 -19.60 -15.84 4.34
N PRO A 85 -20.00 -14.67 3.80
CA PRO A 85 -19.58 -14.25 2.47
C PRO A 85 -18.05 -14.02 2.44
N LEU A 86 -17.40 -14.34 1.31
CA LEU A 86 -15.98 -14.08 1.09
C LEU A 86 -15.76 -12.74 0.39
N ARG A 87 -14.93 -11.89 1.00
CA ARG A 87 -14.46 -10.65 0.41
C ARG A 87 -13.43 -10.92 -0.70
N MET A 88 -13.36 -10.05 -1.71
CA MET A 88 -12.34 -10.13 -2.77
C MET A 88 -10.89 -10.19 -2.22
N THR A 89 -10.60 -9.51 -1.12
CA THR A 89 -9.28 -9.52 -0.47
C THR A 89 -8.88 -10.90 0.06
N ALA A 90 -9.85 -11.76 0.41
CA ALA A 90 -9.58 -13.10 0.90
C ALA A 90 -9.17 -14.08 -0.21
N TYR A 91 -9.46 -13.76 -1.47
CA TYR A 91 -9.32 -14.71 -2.57
C TYR A 91 -7.88 -15.19 -2.75
N LYS A 92 -6.90 -14.27 -2.73
CA LYS A 92 -5.49 -14.63 -2.92
C LYS A 92 -4.97 -15.52 -1.80
N SER A 93 -5.29 -15.19 -0.55
CA SER A 93 -4.83 -15.95 0.62
C SER A 93 -5.50 -17.32 0.70
N LEU A 94 -6.78 -17.42 0.31
CA LEU A 94 -7.49 -18.69 0.13
C LEU A 94 -6.81 -19.60 -0.91
N LEU A 95 -6.48 -19.05 -2.10
CA LEU A 95 -5.75 -19.79 -3.13
C LEU A 95 -4.39 -20.30 -2.63
N ASP A 96 -3.68 -19.50 -1.83
CA ASP A 96 -2.40 -19.89 -1.22
C ASP A 96 -2.52 -21.03 -0.21
N ARG A 97 -3.68 -21.14 0.48
CA ARG A 97 -3.97 -22.29 1.36
C ARG A 97 -4.31 -23.53 0.55
N ALA A 98 -5.07 -23.38 -0.54
CA ALA A 98 -5.36 -24.46 -1.48
C ALA A 98 -4.17 -24.85 -2.39
N LYS A 99 -3.05 -24.11 -2.33
CA LYS A 99 -1.84 -24.29 -3.17
C LYS A 99 -2.12 -24.30 -4.68
N ILE A 100 -3.10 -23.52 -5.11
CA ILE A 100 -3.46 -23.36 -6.51
C ILE A 100 -3.30 -21.91 -6.96
N GLY A 101 -3.06 -21.72 -8.24
CA GLY A 101 -2.97 -20.41 -8.86
C GLY A 101 -3.14 -20.52 -10.36
N GLY A 102 -3.55 -19.42 -11.00
CA GLY A 102 -3.68 -19.37 -12.45
C GLY A 102 -4.76 -18.43 -12.93
N THR A 103 -4.57 -17.89 -14.13
CA THR A 103 -5.48 -16.93 -14.77
C THR A 103 -6.79 -17.56 -15.26
N ALA A 104 -6.87 -18.90 -15.25
CA ALA A 104 -8.08 -19.64 -15.58
C ALA A 104 -9.07 -19.72 -14.41
N LEU A 105 -8.60 -19.72 -13.15
CA LEU A 105 -9.45 -19.90 -11.97
C LEU A 105 -10.58 -18.87 -11.87
N PRO A 106 -10.34 -17.56 -12.08
CA PRO A 106 -11.42 -16.58 -12.04
C PRO A 106 -12.50 -16.78 -13.12
N LYS A 107 -12.19 -17.51 -14.21
CA LYS A 107 -13.10 -17.74 -15.35
C LYS A 107 -14.03 -18.94 -15.17
N LEU A 108 -13.79 -19.77 -14.15
CA LEU A 108 -14.65 -20.91 -13.83
C LEU A 108 -16.01 -20.42 -13.33
N SER A 109 -17.07 -21.21 -13.54
CA SER A 109 -18.33 -20.97 -12.83
C SER A 109 -18.11 -21.05 -11.33
N ARG A 110 -18.91 -20.37 -10.51
CA ARG A 110 -18.72 -20.38 -9.04
C ARG A 110 -18.84 -21.78 -8.46
N ASN A 111 -19.76 -22.60 -9.00
CA ASN A 111 -19.88 -24.01 -8.62
C ASN A 111 -18.57 -24.79 -8.85
N VAL A 112 -18.00 -24.70 -10.06
CA VAL A 112 -16.75 -25.42 -10.38
C VAL A 112 -15.57 -24.87 -9.60
N LEU A 113 -15.51 -23.55 -9.40
CA LEU A 113 -14.44 -22.94 -8.59
C LEU A 113 -14.52 -23.41 -7.12
N ALA A 114 -15.71 -23.43 -6.53
CA ALA A 114 -15.93 -23.92 -5.17
C ALA A 114 -15.55 -25.40 -5.03
N GLU A 115 -15.92 -26.23 -6.00
CA GLU A 115 -15.54 -27.65 -6.05
C GLU A 115 -14.01 -27.83 -6.13
N VAL A 116 -13.35 -27.13 -7.07
CA VAL A 116 -11.88 -27.17 -7.20
C VAL A 116 -11.19 -26.72 -5.90
N LEU A 117 -11.68 -25.64 -5.27
CA LEU A 117 -11.16 -25.18 -3.99
C LEU A 117 -11.32 -26.25 -2.91
N ASN A 118 -12.51 -26.82 -2.75
CA ASN A 118 -12.78 -27.84 -1.75
C ASN A 118 -11.93 -29.10 -1.94
N GLU A 119 -11.75 -29.57 -3.18
CA GLU A 119 -10.90 -30.72 -3.47
C GLU A 119 -9.42 -30.43 -3.16
N CYS A 120 -8.94 -29.21 -3.42
CA CYS A 120 -7.57 -28.84 -3.09
C CYS A 120 -7.35 -28.63 -1.59
N LEU A 121 -8.29 -27.99 -0.89
CA LEU A 121 -8.18 -27.70 0.54
C LEU A 121 -8.09 -28.98 1.38
N LYS A 122 -8.86 -30.02 1.03
CA LYS A 122 -8.83 -31.36 1.67
C LYS A 122 -7.45 -32.03 1.67
N LEU A 123 -6.55 -31.60 0.79
CA LEU A 123 -5.19 -32.16 0.69
C LEU A 123 -4.23 -31.61 1.76
N TYR A 124 -4.61 -30.55 2.49
CA TYR A 124 -3.73 -29.84 3.39
C TYR A 124 -4.32 -29.72 4.80
N SER A 125 -3.63 -30.31 5.78
CA SER A 125 -4.01 -30.27 7.20
C SER A 125 -3.34 -29.15 8.01
N SER A 126 -2.64 -28.24 7.34
CA SER A 126 -1.98 -27.10 7.99
C SER A 126 -3.00 -26.16 8.66
N SER A 127 -2.55 -25.42 9.66
CA SER A 127 -3.36 -24.39 10.31
C SER A 127 -3.60 -23.18 9.39
N ALA A 128 -4.81 -22.62 9.43
CA ALA A 128 -5.21 -21.37 8.79
C ALA A 128 -5.68 -20.37 9.85
N LEU A 129 -5.39 -19.10 9.62
CA LEU A 129 -5.84 -17.98 10.45
C LEU A 129 -6.75 -17.07 9.62
N LEU A 130 -8.04 -17.08 9.93
CA LEU A 130 -9.06 -16.34 9.22
C LEU A 130 -9.30 -15.00 9.90
N LEU A 131 -9.43 -13.95 9.08
CA LEU A 131 -9.94 -12.66 9.52
C LEU A 131 -11.39 -12.51 9.07
N ILE A 132 -12.32 -12.40 10.02
CA ILE A 132 -13.70 -11.98 9.76
C ILE A 132 -13.83 -10.52 10.19
N ARG A 133 -14.24 -9.66 9.26
CA ARG A 133 -14.36 -8.22 9.47
C ARG A 133 -15.44 -7.65 8.57
N ASP A 134 -16.24 -6.75 9.12
CA ASP A 134 -17.36 -6.11 8.42
C ASP A 134 -18.23 -7.17 7.72
N GLU A 135 -18.63 -8.19 8.48
CA GLU A 135 -19.55 -9.28 8.10
C GLU A 135 -18.98 -10.33 7.12
N LYS A 136 -17.77 -10.13 6.59
CA LYS A 136 -17.16 -11.02 5.59
C LYS A 136 -15.85 -11.64 6.06
N VAL A 137 -15.54 -12.82 5.53
CA VAL A 137 -14.17 -13.36 5.58
C VAL A 137 -13.29 -12.50 4.68
N SER A 138 -12.36 -11.78 5.29
CA SER A 138 -11.50 -10.77 4.65
C SER A 138 -10.09 -11.28 4.33
N ALA A 139 -9.63 -12.33 5.01
CA ALA A 139 -8.37 -13.02 4.72
C ALA A 139 -8.34 -14.46 5.25
N VAL A 140 -7.50 -15.31 4.63
CA VAL A 140 -7.25 -16.71 5.01
C VAL A 140 -5.74 -16.95 5.12
N HIS A 141 -5.12 -16.40 6.17
CA HIS A 141 -3.67 -16.46 6.39
C HIS A 141 -3.18 -17.84 6.86
N SER A 142 -1.86 -17.97 6.97
CA SER A 142 -1.29 -19.11 7.67
C SER A 142 -1.60 -19.02 9.16
N GLY A 143 -2.03 -20.14 9.76
CA GLY A 143 -2.20 -20.25 11.20
C GLY A 143 -0.91 -20.57 11.95
N ASP A 144 0.21 -20.73 11.23
CA ASP A 144 1.53 -20.75 11.86
C ASP A 144 1.94 -19.32 12.22
N SER A 145 2.18 -19.09 13.51
CA SER A 145 2.66 -17.81 14.06
C SER A 145 4.01 -17.34 13.46
N VAL A 146 4.79 -18.25 12.89
CA VAL A 146 6.03 -17.93 12.16
C VAL A 146 5.71 -17.38 10.76
N ASP A 147 4.61 -17.79 10.16
CA ASP A 147 4.21 -17.39 8.81
C ASP A 147 3.35 -16.12 8.77
N TYR A 148 2.50 -15.90 9.80
CA TYR A 148 1.71 -14.68 9.93
C TYR A 148 1.65 -14.18 11.37
N SER A 149 1.82 -12.87 11.55
CA SER A 149 1.75 -12.18 12.83
C SER A 149 0.77 -11.03 12.76
N VAL A 150 -0.27 -11.09 13.58
CA VAL A 150 -1.27 -10.02 13.70
C VAL A 150 -0.63 -8.84 14.42
N LEU A 151 -0.59 -7.68 13.77
CA LEU A 151 -0.13 -6.42 14.35
C LEU A 151 -1.31 -5.44 14.34
N PRO A 152 -2.01 -5.23 15.47
CA PRO A 152 -3.20 -4.40 15.51
C PRO A 152 -2.92 -2.98 14.99
N ILE A 153 -3.73 -2.52 14.03
CA ILE A 153 -3.48 -1.27 13.31
C ILE A 153 -3.57 -0.06 14.25
N ASN A 154 -4.52 -0.06 15.18
CA ASN A 154 -4.64 0.98 16.21
C ASN A 154 -3.38 1.05 17.09
N GLU A 155 -2.80 -0.08 17.48
CA GLU A 155 -1.56 -0.12 18.27
C GLU A 155 -0.35 0.37 17.46
N LEU A 156 -0.26 0.02 16.17
CA LEU A 156 0.77 0.55 15.26
C LEU A 156 0.65 2.08 15.11
N LEU A 157 -0.57 2.59 14.92
CA LEU A 157 -0.85 4.03 14.85
C LEU A 157 -0.50 4.76 16.15
N GLY A 158 -0.87 4.17 17.30
CA GLY A 158 -0.53 4.69 18.63
C GLY A 158 0.99 4.77 18.85
N THR A 159 1.69 3.69 18.50
CA THR A 159 3.16 3.60 18.61
C THR A 159 3.84 4.64 17.73
N LEU A 160 3.42 4.76 16.47
CA LEU A 160 3.96 5.77 15.56
C LEU A 160 3.72 7.18 16.07
N LYS A 161 2.49 7.51 16.49
CA LYS A 161 2.16 8.83 17.03
C LYS A 161 3.04 9.20 18.22
N ALA A 162 3.20 8.29 19.17
CA ALA A 162 4.05 8.52 20.34
C ALA A 162 5.51 8.76 19.95
N LYS A 163 6.05 8.01 18.99
CA LYS A 163 7.41 8.21 18.46
C LYS A 163 7.57 9.57 17.77
N LEU A 164 6.60 9.98 16.96
CA LEU A 164 6.61 11.28 16.31
C LEU A 164 6.55 12.43 17.31
N ASP A 165 5.68 12.35 18.32
CA ASP A 165 5.55 13.39 19.34
C ASP A 165 6.83 13.56 20.15
N GLY A 166 7.48 12.45 20.49
CA GLY A 166 8.76 12.47 21.22
C GLY A 166 9.93 12.97 20.38
N ARG A 167 9.97 12.63 19.08
CA ARG A 167 11.11 12.95 18.20
C ARG A 167 10.99 14.28 17.48
N PHE A 168 9.76 14.63 17.09
CA PHE A 168 9.42 15.77 16.25
C PHE A 168 8.24 16.53 16.89
N PRO A 169 8.51 17.26 17.99
CA PRO A 169 7.49 18.12 18.60
C PRO A 169 7.00 19.13 17.57
N GLY A 170 5.69 19.35 17.51
CA GLY A 170 5.07 20.19 16.48
C GLY A 170 4.76 19.46 15.16
N ASN A 171 4.89 18.13 15.11
CA ASN A 171 4.35 17.35 14.00
C ASN A 171 2.82 17.52 13.90
N GLU A 172 2.31 17.52 12.66
CA GLU A 172 0.90 17.68 12.35
C GLU A 172 0.42 16.48 11.53
N TYR A 173 -0.67 15.87 11.98
CA TYR A 173 -1.39 14.89 11.17
C TYR A 173 -1.95 15.56 9.91
N GLU A 174 -1.73 14.94 8.75
CA GLU A 174 -2.14 15.51 7.46
C GLU A 174 -3.38 14.80 6.91
N SER A 175 -3.36 13.47 6.81
CA SER A 175 -4.50 12.71 6.27
C SER A 175 -4.40 11.22 6.59
N GLY A 176 -5.53 10.54 6.52
CA GLY A 176 -5.62 9.08 6.59
C GLY A 176 -6.56 8.51 5.55
N TYR A 177 -6.33 7.25 5.20
CA TYR A 177 -7.10 6.48 4.24
C TYR A 177 -7.22 5.03 4.70
N CYS A 178 -8.39 4.45 4.54
CA CYS A 178 -8.61 3.02 4.74
C CYS A 178 -9.53 2.48 3.65
N ASP A 179 -9.14 1.34 3.08
CA ASP A 179 -10.03 0.43 2.37
C ASP A 179 -9.84 -0.99 2.95
N HIS A 180 -10.47 -2.00 2.37
CA HIS A 180 -10.33 -3.38 2.87
C HIS A 180 -8.95 -4.02 2.62
N SER A 181 -8.15 -3.42 1.74
CA SER A 181 -6.83 -3.90 1.34
C SER A 181 -5.68 -3.21 2.08
N LEU A 182 -5.90 -2.01 2.62
CA LEU A 182 -4.83 -1.10 3.03
C LEU A 182 -5.33 -0.05 4.03
N VAL A 183 -4.42 0.33 4.92
CA VAL A 183 -4.50 1.53 5.75
C VAL A 183 -3.28 2.40 5.50
N SER A 184 -3.49 3.71 5.34
CA SER A 184 -2.43 4.70 5.15
C SER A 184 -2.68 5.95 6.00
N ALA A 185 -1.62 6.51 6.58
CA ALA A 185 -1.67 7.77 7.33
C ALA A 185 -0.45 8.64 7.03
N SER A 186 -0.61 9.96 6.97
CA SER A 186 0.49 10.90 6.74
C SER A 186 0.59 11.97 7.81
N TRP A 187 1.83 12.37 8.09
CA TRP A 187 2.17 13.49 8.96
C TRP A 187 3.16 14.40 8.26
N LYS A 188 3.09 15.68 8.58
CA LYS A 188 4.09 16.69 8.22
C LYS A 188 4.77 17.22 9.49
N MET A 189 6.00 17.70 9.35
CA MET A 189 6.85 18.12 10.46
C MET A 189 7.34 19.56 10.25
N PRO A 190 6.45 20.56 10.37
CA PRO A 190 6.76 21.95 10.02
C PRO A 190 7.91 22.54 10.82
N ASP A 191 7.94 22.28 12.11
CA ASP A 191 8.95 22.83 13.02
C ASP A 191 10.34 22.21 12.78
N GLN A 192 10.41 21.10 12.04
CA GLN A 192 11.64 20.40 11.70
C GLN A 192 12.14 20.76 10.29
N LYS A 193 11.48 21.68 9.58
CA LYS A 193 11.83 22.03 8.20
C LYS A 193 13.29 22.48 8.06
N GLU A 194 13.76 23.37 8.93
CA GLU A 194 15.14 23.88 8.84
C GLU A 194 16.15 22.78 9.18
N ASP A 195 15.89 21.99 10.22
CA ASP A 195 16.80 20.94 10.67
C ASP A 195 16.93 19.79 9.65
N LEU A 196 15.81 19.37 9.06
CA LEU A 196 15.79 18.23 8.13
C LEU A 196 16.05 18.63 6.68
N LEU A 197 15.59 19.81 6.25
CA LEU A 197 15.64 20.23 4.84
C LEU A 197 16.46 21.50 4.60
N GLY A 198 16.91 22.24 5.62
CA GLY A 198 17.49 23.58 5.47
C GLY A 198 18.69 23.66 4.50
N ALA A 199 19.57 22.67 4.51
CA ALA A 199 20.68 22.61 3.55
C ALA A 199 20.19 22.35 2.12
N TYR A 200 19.16 21.52 1.96
CA TYR A 200 18.59 21.18 0.66
C TYR A 200 17.77 22.33 0.08
N THR A 201 16.97 23.02 0.89
CA THR A 201 16.21 24.20 0.47
C THR A 201 17.13 25.35 0.06
N LYS A 202 18.22 25.61 0.79
CA LYS A 202 19.25 26.60 0.41
C LYS A 202 19.91 26.25 -0.93
N LEU A 203 20.25 24.97 -1.14
CA LEU A 203 20.84 24.51 -2.40
C LEU A 203 19.85 24.68 -3.57
N LEU A 204 18.59 24.27 -3.40
CA LEU A 204 17.54 24.50 -4.39
C LEU A 204 17.39 25.99 -4.74
N ALA A 205 17.34 26.87 -3.73
CA ALA A 205 17.25 28.31 -3.94
C ALA A 205 18.45 28.86 -4.72
N SER A 206 19.67 28.39 -4.41
CA SER A 206 20.88 28.81 -5.15
C SER A 206 20.88 28.41 -6.62
N GLN A 207 20.11 27.38 -6.99
CA GLN A 207 19.89 26.94 -8.38
C GLN A 207 18.63 27.55 -9.03
N GLY A 208 18.03 28.58 -8.41
CA GLY A 208 16.84 29.24 -8.94
C GLY A 208 15.52 28.49 -8.69
N LYS A 209 15.51 27.45 -7.85
CA LYS A 209 14.32 26.64 -7.52
C LYS A 209 13.63 27.10 -6.22
N THR A 210 13.65 28.40 -5.92
CA THR A 210 13.15 28.98 -4.65
C THR A 210 11.67 28.64 -4.38
N THR A 211 10.80 28.78 -5.37
CA THR A 211 9.36 28.46 -5.22
C THR A 211 9.11 27.01 -4.80
N MET A 212 9.97 26.08 -5.25
CA MET A 212 9.90 24.68 -4.82
C MET A 212 10.39 24.56 -3.37
N ALA A 213 11.56 25.12 -3.06
CA ALA A 213 12.16 25.08 -1.73
C ALA A 213 11.21 25.61 -0.64
N ASP A 214 10.48 26.68 -0.92
CA ASP A 214 9.55 27.30 0.01
C ASP A 214 8.36 26.41 0.34
N LYS A 215 7.91 25.60 -0.63
CA LYS A 215 6.76 24.70 -0.47
C LYS A 215 7.11 23.40 0.24
N LEU A 216 8.33 22.89 0.06
CA LEU A 216 8.71 21.59 0.60
C LEU A 216 8.66 21.56 2.12
N MET A 217 8.14 20.45 2.64
CA MET A 217 8.03 20.17 4.06
C MET A 217 8.39 18.72 4.31
N PRO A 218 9.13 18.39 5.38
CA PRO A 218 9.39 17.00 5.72
C PRO A 218 8.09 16.34 6.19
N GLY A 219 7.87 15.11 5.76
CA GLY A 219 6.72 14.32 6.18
C GLY A 219 7.04 12.84 6.21
N ILE A 220 6.12 12.07 6.76
CA ILE A 220 6.19 10.62 6.76
C ILE A 220 4.85 10.02 6.35
N ARG A 221 4.89 8.80 5.82
CA ARG A 221 3.69 8.01 5.56
C ARG A 221 3.80 6.64 6.20
N PHE A 222 2.76 6.28 6.92
CA PHE A 222 2.50 4.94 7.43
C PHE A 222 1.62 4.16 6.48
N ILE A 223 1.91 2.87 6.29
CA ILE A 223 1.17 1.95 5.43
C ILE A 223 1.11 0.59 6.12
N THR A 224 -0.06 -0.03 6.23
CA THR A 224 -0.19 -1.42 6.72
C THR A 224 -1.42 -2.11 6.12
N SER A 225 -1.56 -3.41 6.36
CA SER A 225 -2.72 -4.20 5.92
C SER A 225 -2.86 -5.50 6.70
N ASP A 226 -4.09 -5.85 7.05
CA ASP A 226 -4.41 -7.18 7.59
C ASP A 226 -4.75 -8.20 6.51
N THR A 227 -4.83 -7.82 5.23
CA THR A 227 -5.38 -8.68 4.16
C THR A 227 -4.44 -8.89 2.98
N GLY A 228 -3.54 -7.94 2.69
CA GLY A 228 -2.79 -7.91 1.42
C GLY A 228 -1.35 -7.39 1.46
N ILE A 229 -0.95 -6.60 2.46
CA ILE A 229 0.43 -6.11 2.62
C ILE A 229 1.10 -6.90 3.74
N ALA A 230 2.23 -7.53 3.43
CA ALA A 230 2.93 -8.41 4.37
C ALA A 230 3.78 -7.66 5.42
N SER A 231 3.54 -6.36 5.64
CA SER A 231 4.32 -5.54 6.59
C SER A 231 3.62 -4.24 6.98
N ALA A 232 3.87 -3.78 8.21
CA ALA A 232 3.68 -2.39 8.62
C ALA A 232 4.91 -1.57 8.20
N LYS A 233 4.69 -0.50 7.45
CA LYS A 233 5.75 0.32 6.85
C LYS A 233 5.64 1.78 7.26
N VAL A 234 6.80 2.43 7.36
CA VAL A 234 6.88 3.90 7.37
C VAL A 234 7.94 4.35 6.38
N SER A 235 7.59 5.32 5.54
CA SER A 235 8.52 5.97 4.60
C SER A 235 8.65 7.45 4.90
N ALA A 236 9.84 7.98 4.63
CA ALA A 236 10.07 9.42 4.58
C ALA A 236 9.57 9.98 3.24
N LEU A 237 8.98 11.17 3.29
CA LEU A 237 8.51 11.86 2.10
C LEU A 237 8.67 13.38 2.25
N LEU A 238 8.57 14.09 1.14
CA LEU A 238 8.45 15.54 1.11
C LEU A 238 7.01 15.90 0.71
N VAL A 239 6.33 16.71 1.52
CA VAL A 239 5.01 17.26 1.21
C VAL A 239 5.08 18.72 0.77
N GLY A 240 3.94 19.30 0.37
CA GLY A 240 3.81 20.69 -0.06
C GLY A 240 3.87 20.92 -1.58
N GLY A 241 4.18 19.87 -2.36
CA GLY A 241 3.93 19.83 -3.79
C GLY A 241 2.47 19.47 -4.13
N GLN A 242 2.17 19.24 -5.41
CA GLN A 242 0.86 18.70 -5.82
C GLN A 242 0.64 17.28 -5.27
N HIS A 243 1.72 16.50 -5.15
CA HIS A 243 1.75 15.17 -4.58
C HIS A 243 2.96 15.02 -3.65
N PRO A 244 2.86 14.15 -2.62
CA PRO A 244 4.00 13.81 -1.78
C PRO A 244 5.10 13.11 -2.59
N ILE A 245 6.34 13.54 -2.39
CA ILE A 245 7.53 12.97 -3.04
C ILE A 245 8.15 11.98 -2.06
N HIS A 246 8.06 10.69 -2.35
CA HIS A 246 8.68 9.66 -1.51
C HIS A 246 10.19 9.71 -1.64
N ILE A 247 10.87 9.77 -0.50
CA ILE A 247 12.32 9.91 -0.42
C ILE A 247 12.91 8.81 0.45
N GLY A 248 13.62 7.88 -0.19
CA GLY A 248 14.33 6.81 0.48
C GLY A 248 13.55 5.51 0.59
N GLY A 249 14.11 4.58 1.36
CA GLY A 249 13.47 3.30 1.65
C GLY A 249 12.36 3.44 2.68
N CYS A 250 11.51 2.43 2.76
CA CYS A 250 10.63 2.26 3.92
C CYS A 250 11.35 1.44 5.00
N ILE A 251 11.12 1.81 6.25
CA ILE A 251 11.26 0.85 7.34
C ILE A 251 10.04 -0.06 7.28
N ALA A 252 10.25 -1.36 7.37
CA ALA A 252 9.20 -2.36 7.32
C ALA A 252 9.35 -3.35 8.47
N VAL A 253 8.24 -3.67 9.14
CA VAL A 253 8.13 -4.83 10.02
C VAL A 253 7.12 -5.77 9.41
N ASP A 254 7.61 -6.93 8.98
CA ASP A 254 6.78 -7.93 8.34
C ASP A 254 5.75 -8.51 9.34
N HIS A 255 4.55 -8.80 8.84
CA HIS A 255 3.53 -9.56 9.56
C HIS A 255 3.91 -11.06 9.62
N ARG A 256 5.14 -11.38 10.03
CA ARG A 256 5.71 -12.74 10.05
C ARG A 256 6.65 -12.92 11.23
N HIS A 257 7.13 -14.14 11.42
CA HIS A 257 8.20 -14.47 12.36
C HIS A 257 7.93 -14.00 13.80
N GLN A 258 6.65 -14.10 14.22
CA GLN A 258 6.18 -13.70 15.56
C GLN A 258 6.49 -12.24 15.90
N LYS A 259 6.53 -11.37 14.89
CA LYS A 259 6.75 -9.95 15.08
C LYS A 259 5.63 -9.33 15.91
N LYS A 260 6.00 -8.30 16.68
CA LYS A 260 5.13 -7.56 17.59
C LYS A 260 5.19 -6.08 17.29
N VAL A 261 4.23 -5.33 17.83
CA VAL A 261 4.22 -3.87 17.77
C VAL A 261 5.50 -3.26 18.39
N SER A 262 6.10 -3.92 19.38
CA SER A 262 7.40 -3.51 19.93
C SER A 262 8.56 -3.61 18.92
N ASP A 263 8.51 -4.55 17.98
CA ASP A 263 9.51 -4.61 16.90
C ASP A 263 9.36 -3.41 15.96
N PHE A 264 8.12 -2.97 15.72
CA PHE A 264 7.82 -1.76 14.95
C PHE A 264 8.34 -0.51 15.66
N ASP A 265 8.12 -0.39 16.96
CA ASP A 265 8.67 0.70 17.78
C ASP A 265 10.19 0.83 17.65
N LEU A 266 10.92 -0.29 17.74
CA LEU A 266 12.38 -0.33 17.57
C LEU A 266 12.81 0.01 16.14
N ALA A 267 12.03 -0.42 15.14
CA ALA A 267 12.33 -0.14 13.75
C ALA A 267 12.17 1.35 13.41
N LEU A 268 11.23 2.06 14.04
CA LEU A 268 11.03 3.51 13.85
C LEU A 268 12.26 4.34 14.21
N ASP A 269 13.11 3.89 15.14
CA ASP A 269 14.36 4.60 15.46
C ASP A 269 15.31 4.65 14.25
N GLN A 270 15.27 3.63 13.38
CA GLN A 270 16.07 3.58 12.15
C GLN A 270 15.53 4.52 11.07
N LEU A 271 14.21 4.75 11.02
CA LEU A 271 13.58 5.64 10.03
C LEU A 271 14.18 7.04 10.11
N PHE A 272 14.30 7.57 11.32
CA PHE A 272 14.75 8.94 11.53
C PHE A 272 16.22 9.13 11.15
N ALA A 273 17.06 8.10 11.34
CA ALA A 273 18.42 8.10 10.83
C ALA A 273 18.45 8.10 9.29
N GLN A 274 17.59 7.29 8.66
CA GLN A 274 17.52 7.18 7.19
C GLN A 274 16.93 8.43 6.51
N PHE A 275 16.17 9.26 7.23
CA PHE A 275 15.60 10.49 6.69
C PHE A 275 16.69 11.43 6.19
N GLY A 276 17.69 11.73 7.04
CA GLY A 276 18.81 12.60 6.67
C GLY A 276 19.62 12.05 5.50
N ASP A 277 19.87 10.74 5.49
CA ASP A 277 20.56 10.08 4.37
C ASP A 277 19.80 10.20 3.04
N SER A 278 18.48 10.16 3.09
CA SER A 278 17.62 10.27 1.90
C SER A 278 17.64 11.69 1.34
N ILE A 279 17.65 12.71 2.20
CA ILE A 279 17.85 14.11 1.79
C ILE A 279 19.23 14.32 1.19
N ALA A 280 20.29 13.77 1.80
CA ALA A 280 21.64 13.86 1.26
C ALA A 280 21.76 13.19 -0.12
N LYS A 281 21.10 12.05 -0.35
CA LYS A 281 21.02 11.42 -1.68
C LYS A 281 20.29 12.29 -2.68
N LEU A 282 19.15 12.86 -2.29
CA LEU A 282 18.38 13.78 -3.14
C LEU A 282 19.19 15.03 -3.50
N GLN A 283 19.95 15.59 -2.55
CA GLN A 283 20.87 16.71 -2.79
C GLN A 283 21.95 16.35 -3.82
N LYS A 284 22.58 15.17 -3.69
CA LYS A 284 23.62 14.72 -4.62
C LYS A 284 23.12 14.59 -6.06
N LEU A 285 21.82 14.31 -6.27
CA LEU A 285 21.27 14.26 -7.62
C LEU A 285 21.35 15.61 -8.37
N LEU A 286 21.44 16.74 -7.65
CA LEU A 286 21.61 18.07 -8.24
C LEU A 286 23.00 18.26 -8.87
N GLU A 287 23.97 17.43 -8.51
CA GLU A 287 25.35 17.50 -9.01
C GLU A 287 25.57 16.54 -10.19
N VAL A 288 24.68 15.55 -10.37
CA VAL A 288 24.78 14.55 -11.43
C VAL A 288 24.17 15.10 -12.71
N HIS A 289 25.04 15.49 -13.66
CA HIS A 289 24.65 15.96 -14.97
C HIS A 289 24.36 14.78 -15.91
N LEU A 290 23.33 14.92 -16.72
CA LEU A 290 22.88 13.96 -17.71
C LEU A 290 22.89 14.62 -19.09
N ASP A 291 23.62 14.02 -20.03
CA ASP A 291 23.72 14.46 -21.42
C ASP A 291 22.48 14.04 -22.23
N TYR A 292 21.80 12.96 -21.82
CA TYR A 292 20.63 12.38 -22.46
C TYR A 292 19.49 12.15 -21.46
N PRO A 293 18.97 13.20 -20.80
CA PRO A 293 18.06 13.08 -19.67
C PRO A 293 16.74 12.37 -20.00
N VAL A 294 16.19 12.55 -21.21
CA VAL A 294 14.99 11.83 -21.69
C VAL A 294 15.24 10.33 -21.79
N ASN A 295 16.41 9.93 -22.30
CA ASN A 295 16.80 8.52 -22.38
C ASN A 295 17.01 7.92 -20.98
N ALA A 296 17.65 8.67 -20.09
CA ALA A 296 17.86 8.27 -18.70
C ALA A 296 16.52 8.04 -17.99
N MET A 297 15.59 9.00 -18.07
CA MET A 297 14.23 8.86 -17.54
C MET A 297 13.55 7.60 -18.07
N THR A 298 13.55 7.41 -19.39
CA THR A 298 12.93 6.25 -20.04
C THR A 298 13.45 4.92 -19.50
N ARG A 299 14.77 4.79 -19.36
CA ARG A 299 15.39 3.54 -18.90
C ARG A 299 15.18 3.29 -17.41
N ILE A 300 15.13 4.34 -16.60
CA ILE A 300 14.83 4.23 -15.17
C ILE A 300 13.38 3.81 -14.98
N CYS A 301 12.43 4.43 -15.68
CA CYS A 301 11.02 4.02 -15.64
C CYS A 301 10.85 2.55 -16.03
N LYS A 302 11.55 2.07 -17.08
CA LYS A 302 11.60 0.64 -17.43
C LYS A 302 12.21 -0.22 -16.34
N LYS A 303 13.36 0.18 -15.79
CA LYS A 303 14.08 -0.58 -14.75
C LYS A 303 13.22 -0.78 -13.51
N LEU A 304 12.43 0.23 -13.16
CA LEU A 304 11.50 0.22 -12.04
C LEU A 304 10.14 -0.40 -12.39
N SER A 305 9.93 -0.82 -13.64
CA SER A 305 8.67 -1.40 -14.13
C SER A 305 7.47 -0.48 -13.86
N LEU A 306 7.64 0.83 -14.06
CA LEU A 306 6.57 1.80 -13.83
C LEU A 306 5.44 1.64 -14.87
N PRO A 307 4.20 2.05 -14.54
CA PRO A 307 3.07 1.95 -15.45
C PRO A 307 3.35 2.65 -16.78
N LYS A 308 3.42 1.86 -17.86
CA LYS A 308 3.89 2.31 -19.18
C LYS A 308 3.19 3.57 -19.69
N LYS A 309 1.85 3.61 -19.60
CA LYS A 309 1.05 4.72 -20.13
C LYS A 309 1.40 6.05 -19.44
N ALA A 310 1.30 6.07 -18.11
CA ALA A 310 1.65 7.25 -17.31
C ALA A 310 3.13 7.63 -17.43
N ALA A 311 4.03 6.64 -17.50
CA ALA A 311 5.46 6.89 -17.69
C ALA A 311 5.77 7.57 -19.03
N VAL A 312 5.17 7.11 -20.13
CA VAL A 312 5.37 7.71 -21.47
C VAL A 312 4.84 9.14 -21.52
N GLU A 313 3.69 9.39 -20.89
CA GLU A 313 3.12 10.74 -20.80
C GLU A 313 4.00 11.68 -19.98
N ALA A 314 4.47 11.25 -18.80
CA ALA A 314 5.41 12.03 -17.98
C ALA A 314 6.74 12.31 -18.72
N ILE A 315 7.26 11.34 -19.49
CA ILE A 315 8.47 11.52 -20.31
C ILE A 315 8.24 12.58 -21.40
N ALA A 316 7.09 12.55 -22.08
CA ALA A 316 6.76 13.55 -23.10
C ALA A 316 6.58 14.94 -22.49
N MET A 317 5.92 15.05 -21.33
CA MET A 317 5.80 16.31 -20.58
C MET A 317 7.17 16.86 -20.20
N PHE A 318 8.07 16.00 -19.71
CA PHE A 318 9.44 16.38 -19.39
C PHE A 318 10.17 16.88 -20.63
N GLU A 319 10.17 16.14 -21.74
CA GLU A 319 10.84 16.52 -22.98
C GLU A 319 10.36 17.89 -23.51
N MET A 320 9.05 18.15 -23.47
CA MET A 320 8.47 19.43 -23.86
C MET A 320 8.89 20.59 -22.95
N ALA A 321 8.88 20.39 -21.63
CA ALA A 321 9.25 21.41 -20.66
C ALA A 321 10.76 21.70 -20.66
N TYR A 322 11.55 20.67 -20.97
CA TYR A 322 12.99 20.67 -20.90
C TYR A 322 13.67 21.39 -22.08
N GLY A 323 13.07 21.37 -23.27
CA GLY A 323 13.50 22.19 -24.42
C GLY A 323 14.83 21.80 -25.09
N GLY A 324 15.54 20.77 -24.59
CA GLY A 324 16.77 20.21 -25.15
C GLY A 324 18.06 20.73 -24.51
N GLY A 325 19.04 19.85 -24.23
CA GLY A 325 20.32 20.18 -23.58
C GLY A 325 20.83 19.06 -22.62
N THR A 326 21.57 19.45 -21.57
CA THR A 326 21.84 18.63 -20.36
C THR A 326 20.90 18.93 -19.17
N ALA A 327 20.48 17.94 -18.40
CA ALA A 327 19.68 18.14 -17.17
C ALA A 327 20.37 17.47 -15.97
N THR A 328 19.94 17.77 -14.75
CA THR A 328 20.42 17.01 -13.59
C THR A 328 19.57 15.76 -13.36
N ALA A 329 20.15 14.74 -12.72
CA ALA A 329 19.38 13.58 -12.24
C ALA A 329 18.25 14.01 -11.29
N HIS A 330 18.42 15.12 -10.59
CA HIS A 330 17.39 15.71 -9.74
C HIS A 330 16.18 16.18 -10.55
N ASP A 331 16.40 16.89 -11.66
CA ASP A 331 15.33 17.36 -12.53
C ASP A 331 14.52 16.18 -13.08
N VAL A 332 15.21 15.12 -13.52
CA VAL A 332 14.55 13.91 -14.01
C VAL A 332 13.80 13.17 -12.89
N PHE A 333 14.39 13.04 -11.70
CA PHE A 333 13.72 12.43 -10.55
C PHE A 333 12.44 13.18 -10.16
N LEU A 334 12.45 14.51 -10.22
CA LEU A 334 11.25 15.32 -9.97
C LEU A 334 10.23 15.19 -11.09
N ALA A 335 10.66 15.16 -12.36
CA ALA A 335 9.75 14.97 -13.48
C ALA A 335 9.03 13.61 -13.44
N MET A 336 9.68 12.57 -12.88
CA MET A 336 9.02 11.28 -12.66
C MET A 336 7.84 11.37 -11.69
N GLN A 337 7.77 12.39 -10.81
CA GLN A 337 6.66 12.57 -9.86
C GLN A 337 5.33 12.94 -10.53
N GLU A 338 5.34 13.25 -11.83
CA GLU A 338 4.12 13.37 -12.64
C GLU A 338 3.43 12.01 -12.84
N ILE A 339 4.14 10.89 -12.71
CA ILE A 339 3.57 9.55 -12.94
C ILE A 339 2.44 9.24 -11.92
N PRO A 340 2.65 9.37 -10.59
CA PRO A 340 1.56 9.25 -9.63
C PRO A 340 0.40 10.23 -9.87
N PHE A 341 0.70 11.47 -10.29
CA PHE A 341 -0.33 12.48 -10.61
C PHE A 341 -1.24 11.98 -11.74
N ILE A 342 -0.67 11.53 -12.85
CA ILE A 342 -1.41 11.00 -14.01
C ILE A 342 -2.26 9.79 -13.60
N LEU A 343 -1.69 8.86 -12.83
CA LEU A 343 -2.43 7.69 -12.38
C LEU A 343 -3.64 8.06 -11.52
N LYS A 344 -3.50 9.10 -10.68
CA LYS A 344 -4.59 9.59 -9.84
C LYS A 344 -5.70 10.26 -10.66
N THR A 345 -5.37 11.03 -11.69
CA THR A 345 -6.39 11.62 -12.59
C THR A 345 -7.13 10.56 -13.39
N GLU A 346 -6.52 9.39 -13.60
CA GLU A 346 -7.15 8.19 -14.17
C GLU A 346 -7.96 7.35 -13.16
N ASN A 347 -8.17 7.84 -11.92
CA ASN A 347 -8.86 7.13 -10.83
C ASN A 347 -8.22 5.78 -10.48
N THR A 348 -6.88 5.69 -10.56
CA THR A 348 -6.15 4.52 -10.09
C THR A 348 -6.37 4.33 -8.58
N PRO A 349 -6.67 3.10 -8.10
CA PRO A 349 -6.82 2.84 -6.68
C PRO A 349 -5.59 3.27 -5.85
N GLU A 350 -5.83 3.83 -4.66
CA GLU A 350 -4.79 4.36 -3.77
C GLU A 350 -3.71 3.31 -3.48
N SER A 351 -4.10 2.06 -3.25
CA SER A 351 -3.16 0.95 -3.01
C SER A 351 -2.17 0.71 -4.15
N LYS A 352 -2.58 0.95 -5.41
CA LYS A 352 -1.67 0.88 -6.56
C LYS A 352 -0.77 2.10 -6.66
N LEU A 353 -1.28 3.29 -6.32
CA LEU A 353 -0.50 4.53 -6.30
C LEU A 353 0.67 4.41 -5.32
N LEU A 354 0.41 3.94 -4.10
CA LEU A 354 1.43 3.75 -3.06
C LEU A 354 2.56 2.82 -3.52
N VAL A 355 2.23 1.71 -4.19
CA VAL A 355 3.24 0.78 -4.73
C VAL A 355 4.11 1.44 -5.81
N VAL A 356 3.52 2.30 -6.65
CA VAL A 356 4.27 3.05 -7.67
C VAL A 356 5.20 4.05 -7.00
N GLU A 357 4.71 4.82 -6.03
CA GLU A 357 5.49 5.80 -5.27
C GLU A 357 6.68 5.16 -4.54
N GLU A 358 6.45 4.04 -3.83
CA GLU A 358 7.52 3.27 -3.15
C GLU A 358 8.58 2.77 -4.15
N ASN A 359 8.15 2.25 -5.30
CA ASN A 359 9.07 1.77 -6.32
C ASN A 359 9.89 2.92 -6.93
N MET A 360 9.27 4.08 -7.14
CA MET A 360 9.94 5.27 -7.67
C MET A 360 11.03 5.80 -6.73
N ALA A 361 10.81 5.77 -5.41
CA ALA A 361 11.79 6.24 -4.43
C ALA A 361 13.15 5.52 -4.53
N ARG A 362 13.18 4.28 -5.05
CA ARG A 362 14.41 3.50 -5.30
C ARG A 362 15.37 4.18 -6.27
N ALA A 363 14.87 5.06 -7.16
CA ALA A 363 15.69 5.83 -8.10
C ALA A 363 16.75 6.70 -7.40
N LEU A 364 16.52 7.09 -6.13
CA LEU A 364 17.51 7.84 -5.33
C LEU A 364 18.81 7.10 -5.07
N THR A 365 18.81 5.77 -5.23
CA THR A 365 19.98 4.92 -5.01
C THR A 365 20.67 4.48 -6.29
N PHE A 366 20.14 4.87 -7.45
CA PHE A 366 20.72 4.47 -8.73
C PHE A 366 21.98 5.24 -9.05
N LYS A 367 22.89 4.58 -9.76
CA LYS A 367 23.99 5.25 -10.45
C LYS A 367 23.48 5.76 -11.79
N TRP A 368 22.97 6.99 -11.79
CA TRP A 368 22.26 7.60 -12.92
C TRP A 368 23.06 7.63 -14.23
N SER A 369 24.38 7.76 -14.16
CA SER A 369 25.26 7.73 -15.35
C SER A 369 25.21 6.41 -16.11
N ASP A 370 24.85 5.30 -15.48
CA ASP A 370 24.69 4.01 -16.17
C ASP A 370 23.43 4.01 -17.08
N TYR A 371 22.50 4.93 -16.85
CA TYR A 371 21.27 5.07 -17.63
C TYR A 371 21.37 6.17 -18.69
N ASP A 372 22.35 7.06 -18.58
CA ASP A 372 22.54 8.21 -19.46
C ASP A 372 23.36 7.88 -20.71
N LEU A 373 22.73 7.28 -21.72
CA LEU A 373 23.42 6.95 -22.98
C LEU A 373 22.69 7.53 -24.20
N ALA A 374 23.48 7.92 -25.20
CA ALA A 374 23.03 8.51 -26.47
C ALA A 374 22.07 7.65 -27.28
N LYS A 375 22.17 6.32 -27.14
CA LYS A 375 21.35 5.38 -27.91
C LYS A 375 19.88 5.60 -27.59
N ALA A 376 19.12 6.01 -28.61
CA ALA A 376 17.67 6.15 -28.56
C ALA A 376 17.02 4.90 -27.96
N VAL A 377 16.07 5.12 -27.05
CA VAL A 377 15.36 4.05 -26.34
C VAL A 377 13.86 4.26 -26.52
N SER A 378 13.17 3.22 -26.99
CA SER A 378 11.71 3.14 -26.97
C SER A 378 11.25 2.52 -25.67
N TYR A 379 10.06 2.88 -25.16
CA TYR A 379 9.49 2.30 -23.93
C TYR A 379 8.98 0.86 -24.12
#